data_AF-A0A943FHA4-F1
#
_entry.id   AF-A0A943FHA4-F1
#
_cell.length_a   1.000
_cell.length_b   1.000
_cell.length_c   1.000
_cell.angle_alpha   90.00
_cell.angle_beta   90.00
_cell.angle_gamma   90.00
#
_symmetry.space_group_name_H-M   'P 1'
#
loop_
_entity.id
_entity.type
_entity.pdbx_description
1 polymer ?
#
loop_
_entity_poly.entity_id
_entity_poly.type
_entity_poly.pdbx_seq_one_letter_code
_entity_poly.pdbx_strand_id
1 'polypeptide(L)' 'MELDELLRSLSRTQREIDLAYNHFNFTSDPDLIESCVYEISSLQCRYNYLLRRVKERGGSAVIGALPGREV' A
#
# COMPACT_ATOMS: atom_id res chain seq x y z
N MET A 1 12.48 -17.22 -1.31
CA MET A 1 12.26 -16.53 -0.02
C MET A 1 12.07 -15.03 -0.20
N GLU A 2 12.98 -14.32 -0.87
CA GLU A 2 12.94 -12.84 -0.94
C GLU A 2 11.72 -12.23 -1.69
N LEU A 3 11.23 -12.85 -2.76
CA LEU A 3 10.04 -12.38 -3.48
C LEU A 3 8.74 -12.56 -2.67
N ASP A 4 8.64 -13.67 -1.93
CA ASP A 4 7.50 -13.95 -1.05
C ASP A 4 7.40 -12.92 0.08
N GLU A 5 8.55 -12.54 0.65
CA GLU A 5 8.63 -11.48 1.68
C GLU A 5 8.24 -10.10 1.14
N LEU A 6 8.65 -9.78 -0.10
CA LEU A 6 8.22 -8.58 -0.80
C LEU A 6 6.72 -8.55 -1.03
N LEU A 7 6.12 -9.66 -1.48
CA LEU A 7 4.67 -9.77 -1.68
C LEU A 7 3.91 -9.65 -0.36
N ARG A 8 4.37 -10.32 0.71
CA ARG A 8 3.79 -10.18 2.05
C ARG A 8 3.86 -8.74 2.55
N SER A 9 4.99 -8.08 2.36
CA SER A 9 5.18 -6.68 2.72
C SER A 9 4.24 -5.77 1.93
N LEU A 10 4.06 -6.03 0.64
CA LEU A 10 3.15 -5.29 -0.23
C LEU A 10 1.69 -5.44 0.21
N SER A 11 1.23 -6.68 0.48
CA SER A 11 -0.11 -6.93 1.01
C SER A 11 -0.33 -6.32 2.40
N ARG A 12 0.70 -6.32 3.26
CA ARG A 12 0.64 -5.65 4.56
C ARG A 12 0.50 -4.14 4.40
N THR A 13 1.32 -3.52 3.56
CA THR A 13 1.24 -2.09 3.31
C THR A 13 -0.11 -1.70 2.71
N GLN A 14 -0.70 -2.54 1.85
CA GLN A 14 -2.06 -2.32 1.35
C GLN A 14 -3.10 -2.29 2.49
N ARG A 15 -3.04 -3.24 3.44
CA ARG A 15 -3.91 -3.23 4.62
C ARG A 15 -3.70 -2.02 5.52
N GLU A 16 -2.45 -1.57 5.68
CA GLU A 16 -2.14 -0.35 6.44
C GLU A 16 -2.74 0.88 5.77
N ILE A 17 -2.73 0.94 4.43
CA ILE A 17 -3.40 2.01 3.65
C ILE A 17 -4.92 1.97 3.90
N ASP A 18 -5.56 0.81 3.80
CA ASP A 18 -7.00 0.67 4.04
C ASP A 18 -7.37 1.09 5.47
N LEU A 19 -6.55 0.76 6.46
CA LEU A 19 -6.74 1.17 7.85
C LEU A 19 -6.61 2.69 8.00
N ALA A 20 -5.60 3.31 7.38
CA ALA A 20 -5.40 4.76 7.43
C ALA A 20 -6.55 5.51 6.73
N TYR A 21 -7.08 4.98 5.64
CA TYR A 21 -8.30 5.50 5.00
C TYR A 21 -9.52 5.39 5.91
N ASN A 22 -9.68 4.27 6.65
CA ASN A 22 -10.74 4.18 7.64
C ASN A 22 -10.58 5.24 8.73
N HIS A 23 -9.38 5.40 9.29
CA HIS A 23 -9.12 6.47 10.26
C HIS A 23 -9.45 7.86 9.72
N PHE A 24 -9.03 8.17 8.49
CA PHE A 24 -9.39 9.43 7.83
C PHE A 24 -10.91 9.63 7.76
N ASN A 25 -11.68 8.58 7.41
CA ASN A 25 -13.14 8.65 7.29
C ASN A 25 -13.86 8.87 8.63
N PHE A 26 -13.30 8.36 9.73
CA PHE A 26 -13.89 8.48 11.08
C PHE A 26 -13.34 9.66 11.88
N THR A 27 -12.29 10.32 11.38
CA THR A 27 -11.68 11.48 12.03
C THR A 27 -12.36 12.76 11.55
N SER A 28 -12.78 13.62 12.48
CA SER A 28 -13.38 14.93 12.16
C SER A 28 -12.49 16.11 12.54
N ASP A 29 -11.43 15.86 13.31
CA ASP A 29 -10.47 16.87 13.73
C ASP A 29 -9.52 17.22 12.57
N PRO A 30 -9.36 18.51 12.21
CA PRO A 30 -8.59 18.92 11.04
C PRO A 30 -7.09 18.60 11.14
N ASP A 31 -6.48 18.72 12.32
CA ASP A 31 -5.06 18.39 12.52
C ASP A 31 -4.84 16.87 12.39
N LEU A 32 -5.77 16.07 12.94
CA LEU A 32 -5.72 14.60 12.80
C LEU A 32 -6.04 14.14 11.37
N ILE A 33 -6.90 14.84 10.64
CA ILE A 33 -7.16 14.59 9.22
C ILE A 33 -5.88 14.83 8.41
N GLU A 34 -5.17 15.95 8.65
CA GLU A 34 -3.90 16.23 7.98
C GLU A 34 -2.85 15.13 8.27
N SER A 35 -2.80 14.66 9.52
CA SER A 35 -1.96 13.53 9.91
C SER A 35 -2.30 12.26 9.11
N CYS A 36 -3.59 11.92 8.99
CA CYS A 36 -4.03 10.76 8.20
C CYS A 36 -3.66 10.90 6.71
N VAL A 37 -3.76 12.10 6.13
CA VAL A 37 -3.37 12.36 4.73
C VAL A 37 -1.87 12.12 4.52
N TYR A 38 -1.03 12.61 5.44
CA TYR A 38 0.41 12.36 5.39
C TYR A 38 0.74 10.87 5.55
N GLU A 39 0.05 10.18 6.45
CA GLU A 39 0.22 8.74 6.67
C GLU A 39 -0.14 7.93 5.43
N ILE A 40 -1.31 8.17 4.84
CA ILE A 40 -1.76 7.55 3.58
C ILE A 40 -0.74 7.78 2.47
N SER A 41 -0.27 9.01 2.31
CA SER A 41 0.71 9.36 1.26
C SER A 41 2.04 8.64 1.46
N SER A 42 2.53 8.55 2.71
CA SER A 42 3.74 7.80 3.06
C SER A 42 3.60 6.31 2.74
N LEU A 43 2.46 5.71 3.09
CA LEU A 43 2.18 4.31 2.83
C LEU A 43 2.03 4.02 1.33
N GLN A 44 1.40 4.92 0.56
CA GLN A 44 1.32 4.82 -0.90
C GLN A 44 2.72 4.88 -1.56
N CYS A 45 3.60 5.76 -1.09
CA CYS A 45 4.99 5.82 -1.55
C CYS A 45 5.73 4.50 -1.26
N ARG A 46 5.57 3.95 -0.05
CA ARG A 46 6.12 2.63 0.32
C ARG A 46 5.56 1.51 -0.56
N TYR A 47 4.27 1.51 -0.83
CA TYR A 47 3.62 0.53 -1.70
C TYR A 47 4.20 0.59 -3.12
N ASN A 48 4.32 1.79 -3.69
CA ASN A 48 4.92 2.00 -5.01
C ASN A 48 6.38 1.54 -5.08
N TYR A 49 7.16 1.78 -4.03
CA TYR A 49 8.53 1.26 -3.92
C TYR A 49 8.57 -0.27 -3.93
N LEU A 50 7.74 -0.92 -3.10
CA LEU A 50 7.64 -2.38 -3.04
C LEU A 50 7.19 -2.97 -4.39
N LEU A 51 6.24 -2.33 -5.05
CA LEU A 51 5.76 -2.73 -6.38
C LEU A 51 6.89 -2.71 -7.42
N ARG A 52 7.74 -1.68 -7.42
CA ARG A 52 8.90 -1.58 -8.31
C ARG A 52 9.91 -2.70 -8.01
N ARG A 53 10.23 -2.92 -6.73
CA ARG A 53 11.11 -4.00 -6.27
C ARG A 53 10.62 -5.39 -6.70
N VAL A 54 9.30 -5.64 -6.61
CA VAL A 54 8.70 -6.91 -7.06
C VAL A 54 8.84 -7.07 -8.58
N LYS A 55 8.57 -6.00 -9.35
CA LYS A 55 8.72 -6.00 -10.82
C LYS A 55 10.16 -6.26 -11.25
N GLU A 56 11.13 -5.59 -10.64
CA GLU A 56 12.58 -5.75 -10.91
C GLU A 56 13.07 -7.17 -10.67
N ARG A 57 12.46 -7.90 -9.73
CA ARG A 57 12.80 -9.29 -9.42
C ARG A 57 12.05 -10.33 -10.26
N GLY A 58 11.37 -9.91 -11.34
CA GLY A 58 10.65 -10.80 -12.24
C GLY A 58 9.19 -11.06 -11.86
N GLY A 59 8.65 -10.37 -10.86
CA GLY A 59 7.25 -10.47 -10.43
C GLY A 59 6.23 -9.82 -11.38
N SER A 60 6.64 -9.37 -12.57
CA SER A 60 5.75 -8.69 -13.54
C SER A 60 4.51 -9.53 -13.90
N ALA A 61 4.65 -10.87 -13.93
CA ALA A 61 3.53 -11.79 -14.13
C ALA A 61 2.59 -11.92 -12.91
N VAL A 62 3.09 -11.70 -11.69
CA VAL A 62 2.33 -11.79 -10.44
C VAL A 62 1.53 -10.52 -10.16
N ILE A 63 2.07 -9.35 -10.52
CA ILE A 63 1.39 -8.06 -10.32
C ILE A 63 0.11 -7.94 -11.17
N GLY A 64 0.09 -8.55 -12.36
CA GLY A 64 -1.11 -8.61 -13.20
C GLY A 64 -2.20 -9.56 -12.68
N ALA A 65 -1.87 -10.43 -11.73
CA ALA A 65 -2.77 -11.45 -11.17
C ALA A 65 -3.26 -11.12 -9.74
N LEU A 66 -2.87 -9.97 -9.17
CA LEU A 66 -3.38 -9.52 -7.88
C LEU A 66 -4.84 -9.07 -8.07
N PRO A 67 -5.82 -9.74 -7.42
CA PRO A 67 -7.23 -9.40 -7.56
C PRO A 67 -7.47 -8.05 -6.88
N GLY A 68 -8.07 -7.10 -7.59
CA GLY A 68 -8.35 -5.76 -7.08
C GLY A 68 -7.73 -4.61 -7.87
N ARG A 69 -7.14 -4.87 -9.04
CA ARG A 69 -6.75 -3.83 -10.00
C ARG A 69 -7.54 -3.99 -11.31
N GLU A 70 -8.85 -4.11 -11.18
CA GLU A 70 -9.78 -3.84 -12.27
C GLU A 70 -10.23 -2.38 -12.11
N VAL A 71 -10.17 -1.69 -13.25
CA VAL A 71 -10.32 -0.25 -13.51
C VAL A 71 -11.39 0.49 -12.72
#